data_AF-A0A5C8PIZ3-F1
#
_entry.id   AF-A0A5C8PIZ3-F1
#
_cell.length_a   1.000
_cell.length_b   1.000
_cell.length_c   1.000
_cell.angle_alpha   90.00
_cell.angle_beta   90.00
_cell.angle_gamma   90.00
#
_symmetry.space_group_name_H-M   'P 1'
#
loop_
_entity.id
_entity.type
_entity.pdbx_description
1 polymer ?
#
loop_
_entity_poly.entity_id
_entity_poly.type
_entity_poly.pdbx_seq_one_letter_code
_entity_poly.pdbx_strand_id
1 'polypeptide(L)'
;MTQLTAVLATAITLLSVPAWAQGTRQRVDLDCQPADAALAYLCTVRIADAAGKPIEGTDLTLSAEMPSMPMAHSVQPVRAMPVAGQPGAYQGRIELEMTGEWAVKVQVKGPRPDIVVRKLDFQPDKVTPAATR
;
A
#
# COMPACT_ATOMS: atom_id res chain seq x y z
N MET A 1 38.08 36.16 -47.41
CA MET A 1 36.85 35.35 -47.26
C MET A 1 36.91 34.72 -45.89
N THR A 2 36.18 35.25 -44.91
CA THR A 2 36.15 34.72 -43.54
C THR A 2 34.70 34.84 -43.09
N GLN A 3 33.97 33.72 -43.03
CA GLN A 3 32.58 33.71 -42.56
C GLN A 3 32.56 33.39 -41.07
N LEU A 4 31.95 34.29 -40.28
CA LEU A 4 31.57 34.06 -38.89
C LEU A 4 30.27 33.24 -38.88
N THR A 5 30.31 32.04 -38.31
CA THR A 5 29.12 31.28 -37.91
C THR A 5 28.71 31.69 -36.49
N ALA A 6 27.59 32.41 -36.38
CA ALA A 6 26.96 32.72 -35.10
C ALA A 6 26.15 31.51 -34.63
N VAL A 7 26.56 30.89 -33.52
CA VAL A 7 25.82 29.81 -32.87
C VAL A 7 24.81 30.44 -31.90
N LEU A 8 23.52 30.38 -32.24
CA LEU A 8 22.45 30.73 -31.30
C LEU A 8 22.34 29.63 -30.23
N ALA A 9 22.68 29.97 -28.99
CA ALA A 9 22.45 29.13 -27.83
C ALA A 9 20.98 29.25 -27.38
N THR A 10 20.16 28.23 -27.67
CA THR A 10 18.81 28.08 -27.13
C THR A 10 18.89 27.67 -25.65
N ALA A 11 18.58 28.60 -24.75
CA ALA A 11 18.49 28.34 -23.32
C ALA A 11 17.22 27.52 -23.01
N ILE A 12 17.39 26.23 -22.71
CA ILE A 12 16.34 25.36 -22.20
C ILE A 12 16.16 25.68 -20.71
N THR A 13 15.08 26.37 -20.36
CA THR A 13 14.69 26.59 -18.96
C THR A 13 14.09 25.29 -18.40
N LEU A 14 14.84 24.62 -17.53
CA LEU A 14 14.34 23.51 -16.72
C LEU A 14 13.27 24.06 -15.76
N LEU A 15 11.99 23.76 -16.03
CA LEU A 15 10.89 24.01 -15.11
C LEU A 15 11.04 23.10 -13.88
N SER A 16 11.65 23.62 -12.82
CA SER A 16 11.72 22.97 -11.51
C SER A 16 10.32 22.92 -10.91
N VAL A 17 9.65 21.77 -10.97
CA VAL A 17 8.38 21.58 -10.26
C VAL A 17 8.65 21.67 -8.75
N PRO A 18 7.94 22.52 -8.00
CA PRO A 18 8.17 22.65 -6.56
C PRO A 18 7.81 21.35 -5.84
N ALA A 19 8.66 20.92 -4.91
CA ALA A 19 8.50 19.68 -4.14
C ALA A 19 7.15 19.60 -3.39
N TRP A 20 6.51 20.73 -3.08
CA TRP A 20 5.17 20.78 -2.46
C TRP A 20 4.03 20.32 -3.38
N ALA A 21 4.27 20.20 -4.69
CA ALA A 21 3.31 19.62 -5.64
C ALA A 21 3.28 18.08 -5.56
N GLN A 22 4.26 17.45 -4.91
CA GLN A 22 4.19 16.04 -4.55
C GLN A 22 3.27 15.92 -3.33
N GLY A 23 1.96 15.74 -3.57
CA GLY A 23 0.97 15.58 -2.51
C GLY A 23 1.49 14.59 -1.46
N THR A 24 1.54 15.02 -0.20
CA THR A 24 2.08 14.22 0.89
C THR A 24 1.13 13.06 1.17
N ARG A 25 1.35 11.93 0.47
CA ARG A 25 0.55 10.72 0.66
C ARG A 25 0.71 10.25 2.09
N GLN A 26 -0.39 9.85 2.72
CA GLN A 26 -0.33 9.23 4.04
C GLN A 26 0.48 7.92 3.98
N ARG A 27 1.19 7.62 5.07
CA ARG A 27 1.90 6.36 5.23
C ARG A 27 0.87 5.29 5.58
N VAL A 28 0.89 4.19 4.85
CA VAL A 28 0.09 3.00 5.12
C VAL A 28 1.02 1.79 5.07
N ASP A 29 1.26 1.23 6.24
CA ASP A 29 2.04 0.01 6.43
C ASP A 29 1.08 -1.15 6.68
N LEU A 30 1.40 -2.32 6.13
CA LEU A 30 0.63 -3.54 6.29
C LEU A 30 1.58 -4.64 6.73
N ASP A 31 1.25 -5.26 7.85
CA ASP A 31 1.91 -6.46 8.37
C ASP A 31 0.86 -7.55 8.59
N CYS A 32 1.16 -8.78 8.20
CA CYS A 32 0.26 -9.91 8.37
C CYS A 32 1.02 -11.07 9.02
N GLN A 33 0.35 -11.79 9.90
CA GLN A 33 0.91 -12.94 10.61
C GLN A 33 -0.08 -14.12 10.54
N PRO A 34 0.39 -15.38 10.54
CA PRO A 34 -0.49 -16.54 10.70
C PRO A 34 -1.36 -16.40 11.96
N ALA A 35 -2.61 -16.84 11.87
CA ALA A 35 -3.53 -16.93 12.99
C ALA A 35 -3.84 -18.40 13.34
N ASP A 36 -4.62 -18.62 14.39
CA ASP A 36 -4.85 -19.96 14.95
C ASP A 36 -5.57 -20.94 14.01
N ALA A 37 -6.18 -20.47 12.93
CA ALA A 37 -6.83 -21.34 11.94
C ALA A 37 -6.00 -21.45 10.67
N ALA A 38 -6.03 -22.62 10.04
CA ALA A 38 -5.36 -22.86 8.77
C ALA A 38 -5.78 -21.82 7.72
N LEU A 39 -4.79 -21.26 7.03
CA LEU A 39 -4.94 -20.24 5.98
C LEU A 39 -5.63 -18.95 6.44
N ALA A 40 -5.73 -18.73 7.75
CA ALA A 40 -6.18 -17.47 8.30
C ALA A 40 -5.00 -16.63 8.77
N TYR A 41 -5.06 -15.33 8.49
CA TYR A 41 -3.99 -14.40 8.79
C TYR A 41 -4.56 -13.15 9.45
N LEU A 42 -3.88 -12.70 10.49
CA LEU A 42 -4.20 -11.48 11.19
C LEU A 42 -3.33 -10.35 10.62
N CYS A 43 -3.97 -9.40 9.96
CA CYS A 43 -3.30 -8.29 9.29
C CYS A 43 -3.50 -6.99 10.07
N THR A 44 -2.39 -6.37 10.46
CA THR A 44 -2.35 -5.06 11.11
C THR A 44 -1.96 -3.99 10.10
N VAL A 45 -2.84 -3.01 9.89
CA VAL A 45 -2.56 -1.79 9.14
C VAL A 45 -2.17 -0.68 10.10
N ARG A 46 -1.06 0.00 9.83
CA ARG A 46 -0.68 1.25 10.53
C ARG A 46 -0.78 2.42 9.55
N ILE A 47 -1.55 3.43 9.94
CA ILE A 47 -1.79 4.63 9.12
C ILE A 47 -1.35 5.90 9.86
N ALA A 48 -0.57 6.72 9.17
CA ALA A 48 -0.07 7.99 9.69
C ALA A 48 0.00 9.04 8.58
N ASP A 49 -0.09 10.32 8.94
CA ASP A 49 0.18 11.40 8.00
C ASP A 49 1.68 11.49 7.66
N ALA A 50 2.04 12.40 6.76
CA ALA A 50 3.43 12.57 6.34
C ALA A 50 4.35 13.11 7.44
N ALA A 51 3.80 13.72 8.50
CA ALA A 51 4.55 14.11 9.68
C ALA A 51 4.69 12.95 10.70
N GLY A 52 4.08 11.79 10.42
CA GLY A 52 4.09 10.62 11.29
C GLY A 52 3.00 10.63 12.37
N LYS A 53 2.06 11.58 12.34
CA LYS A 53 0.94 11.58 13.28
C LYS A 53 -0.04 10.46 12.92
N PRO A 54 -0.44 9.59 13.87
CA PRO A 54 -1.42 8.54 13.60
C PRO A 54 -2.76 9.10 13.09
N ILE A 55 -3.38 8.39 12.15
CA ILE A 55 -4.70 8.75 11.61
C ILE A 55 -5.77 7.83 12.20
N GLU A 56 -6.72 8.42 12.91
CA GLU A 56 -7.83 7.72 13.56
C GLU A 56 -9.17 8.01 12.87
N GLY A 57 -10.20 7.20 13.19
CA GLY A 57 -11.55 7.39 12.67
C GLY A 57 -11.70 7.15 11.16
N THR A 58 -10.82 6.33 10.57
CA THR A 58 -10.95 5.93 9.16
C THR A 58 -11.59 4.56 9.03
N ASP A 59 -12.38 4.37 7.98
CA ASP A 59 -12.89 3.07 7.60
C ASP A 59 -11.87 2.36 6.71
N LEU A 60 -11.32 1.26 7.22
CA LEU A 60 -10.37 0.42 6.49
C LEU A 60 -11.01 -0.90 6.09
N THR A 61 -10.80 -1.28 4.83
CA THR A 61 -11.10 -2.64 4.36
C THR A 61 -9.87 -3.28 3.73
N LEU A 62 -9.73 -4.58 3.97
CA LEU A 62 -8.71 -5.44 3.36
C LEU A 62 -9.41 -6.37 2.36
N SER A 63 -8.86 -6.49 1.15
CA SER A 63 -9.20 -7.56 0.23
C SER A 63 -7.90 -8.15 -0.32
N ALA A 64 -7.95 -9.35 -0.89
CA ALA A 64 -6.78 -9.95 -1.50
C ALA A 64 -7.17 -10.70 -2.78
N GLU A 65 -6.24 -10.80 -3.73
CA GLU A 65 -6.40 -11.66 -4.90
C GLU A 65 -5.04 -12.24 -5.32
N MET A 66 -5.04 -13.42 -5.94
CA MET A 66 -3.81 -13.97 -6.52
C MET A 66 -3.46 -13.24 -7.82
N PRO A 67 -2.25 -12.63 -7.95
CA PRO A 67 -1.88 -11.88 -9.16
C PRO A 67 -1.81 -12.72 -10.44
N SER A 68 -1.57 -14.03 -10.32
CA SER A 68 -1.51 -14.96 -11.45
C SER A 68 -2.89 -15.31 -12.02
N MET A 69 -3.93 -15.24 -11.20
CA MET A 69 -5.32 -15.55 -11.54
C MET A 69 -6.26 -14.55 -10.86
N PRO A 70 -6.24 -13.26 -11.27
CA PRO A 70 -7.05 -12.21 -10.65
C PRO A 70 -8.54 -12.56 -10.71
N MET A 71 -9.32 -12.10 -9.73
CA MET A 71 -10.76 -12.35 -9.57
C MET A 71 -11.17 -13.81 -9.30
N ALA A 72 -10.51 -14.81 -9.92
CA ALA A 72 -10.80 -16.22 -9.72
C ALA A 72 -10.48 -16.67 -8.29
N HIS A 73 -9.36 -16.18 -7.77
CA HIS A 73 -8.89 -16.43 -6.41
C HIS A 73 -8.85 -15.11 -5.66
N SER A 74 -9.92 -14.80 -4.93
CA SER A 74 -10.10 -13.51 -4.26
C SER A 74 -10.82 -13.60 -2.92
N VAL A 75 -10.42 -12.72 -2.01
CA VAL A 75 -11.03 -12.51 -0.70
C VAL A 75 -11.95 -11.30 -0.78
N GLN A 76 -13.21 -11.48 -0.38
CA GLN A 76 -14.15 -10.38 -0.27
C GLN A 76 -13.65 -9.32 0.72
N PRO A 77 -13.95 -8.02 0.52
CA PRO A 77 -13.50 -6.99 1.44
C PRO A 77 -13.94 -7.25 2.88
N VAL A 78 -12.96 -7.41 3.78
CA VAL A 78 -13.17 -7.50 5.23
C VAL A 78 -12.85 -6.17 5.88
N ARG A 79 -13.60 -5.78 6.91
CA ARG A 79 -13.35 -4.53 7.64
C ARG A 79 -12.24 -4.73 8.66
N ALA A 80 -11.27 -3.81 8.70
CA ALA A 80 -10.26 -3.78 9.75
C ALA A 80 -10.72 -2.85 10.89
N MET A 81 -10.66 -3.34 12.12
CA MET A 81 -11.13 -2.66 13.34
C MET A 81 -9.98 -1.93 14.04
N PRO A 82 -10.22 -0.75 14.64
CA PRO A 82 -9.21 -0.07 15.45
C PRO A 82 -8.68 -0.97 16.57
N VAL A 83 -7.37 -0.92 16.82
CA VAL A 83 -6.73 -1.67 17.92
C VAL A 83 -6.69 -0.78 19.17
N ALA A 84 -7.29 -1.25 20.26
CA ALA A 84 -7.35 -0.51 21.51
C ALA A 84 -5.95 -0.16 22.03
N GLY A 85 -5.74 1.10 22.43
CA GLY A 85 -4.46 1.59 22.94
C GLY A 85 -3.36 1.77 21.88
N GLN A 86 -3.66 1.58 20.59
CA GLN A 86 -2.70 1.76 19.50
C GLN A 86 -3.27 2.73 18.44
N PRO A 87 -3.11 4.05 18.64
CA PRO A 87 -3.58 5.06 17.69
C PRO A 87 -3.07 4.81 16.27
N GLY A 88 -3.97 4.88 15.28
CA GLY A 88 -3.66 4.63 13.88
C GLY A 88 -3.39 3.17 13.51
N ALA A 89 -3.56 2.22 14.44
CA ALA A 89 -3.50 0.80 14.14
C ALA A 89 -4.90 0.21 13.97
N TYR A 90 -5.07 -0.60 12.93
CA TYR A 90 -6.30 -1.31 12.61
C TYR A 90 -5.98 -2.75 12.29
N GLN A 91 -6.85 -3.68 12.68
CA GLN A 91 -6.62 -5.10 12.51
C GLN A 91 -7.81 -5.76 11.82
N GLY A 92 -7.52 -6.55 10.79
CA GLY A 92 -8.50 -7.36 10.07
C GLY A 92 -7.98 -8.78 9.90
N ARG A 93 -8.90 -9.75 9.86
CA ARG A 93 -8.59 -11.15 9.58
C ARG A 93 -8.96 -11.47 8.13
N ILE A 94 -8.01 -11.98 7.38
CA ILE A 94 -8.24 -12.52 6.04
C ILE A 94 -8.11 -14.04 6.08
N GLU A 95 -8.92 -14.73 5.29
CA GLU A 95 -8.87 -16.18 5.12
C GLU A 95 -8.66 -16.46 3.65
N LEU A 96 -7.60 -17.22 3.35
CA LEU A 96 -7.19 -17.55 1.98
C LEU A 96 -7.62 -18.97 1.65
N GLU A 97 -7.84 -19.25 0.37
CA GLU A 97 -8.12 -20.62 -0.09
C GLU A 97 -6.86 -21.47 -0.27
N MET A 98 -5.69 -20.81 -0.39
CA MET A 98 -4.39 -21.46 -0.58
C MET A 98 -3.22 -20.54 -0.23
N THR A 99 -2.06 -21.14 0.02
CA THR A 99 -0.77 -20.45 0.22
C THR A 99 -0.24 -19.87 -1.10
N GLY A 100 0.71 -18.93 -1.01
CA GLY A 100 1.46 -18.39 -2.14
C GLY A 100 1.38 -16.86 -2.23
N GLU A 101 1.63 -16.33 -3.42
CA GLU A 101 1.65 -14.88 -3.67
C GLU A 101 0.22 -14.31 -3.80
N TRP A 102 -0.08 -13.31 -2.98
CA TRP A 102 -1.34 -12.57 -3.00
C TRP A 102 -1.07 -11.05 -3.02
N ALA A 103 -1.88 -10.32 -3.78
CA ALA A 103 -1.93 -8.86 -3.72
C ALA A 103 -2.99 -8.43 -2.71
N VAL A 104 -2.56 -7.98 -1.52
CA VAL A 104 -3.45 -7.43 -0.50
C VAL A 104 -3.69 -5.95 -0.78
N LYS A 105 -4.95 -5.58 -0.95
CA LYS A 105 -5.43 -4.21 -1.13
C LYS A 105 -6.00 -3.69 0.17
N VAL A 106 -5.37 -2.64 0.70
CA VAL A 106 -5.88 -1.80 1.78
C VAL A 106 -6.63 -0.64 1.15
N GLN A 107 -7.93 -0.53 1.41
CA GLN A 107 -8.73 0.62 1.00
C GLN A 107 -9.04 1.46 2.23
N VAL A 108 -8.60 2.71 2.20
CA VAL A 108 -8.81 3.72 3.22
C VAL A 108 -9.96 4.63 2.78
N LYS A 109 -11.01 4.71 3.59
CA LYS A 109 -12.15 5.61 3.39
C LYS A 109 -12.22 6.65 4.53
N GLY A 110 -12.66 7.86 4.22
CA GLY A 110 -12.75 8.96 5.18
C GLY A 110 -12.03 10.22 4.69
N PRO A 111 -11.50 11.06 5.59
CA PRO A 111 -11.05 12.41 5.25
C PRO A 111 -9.82 12.44 4.33
N ARG A 112 -9.06 11.33 4.26
CA ARG A 112 -7.94 11.14 3.34
C ARG A 112 -8.06 9.77 2.69
N PRO A 113 -8.87 9.64 1.62
CA PRO A 113 -9.03 8.36 0.91
C PRO A 113 -7.71 7.92 0.29
N ASP A 114 -7.44 6.62 0.32
CA ASP A 114 -6.27 6.04 -0.33
C ASP A 114 -6.48 4.55 -0.63
N ILE A 115 -5.71 4.04 -1.60
CA ILE A 115 -5.66 2.61 -1.94
C ILE A 115 -4.20 2.19 -2.00
N VAL A 116 -3.83 1.23 -1.16
CA VAL A 116 -2.48 0.71 -1.06
C VAL A 116 -2.50 -0.78 -1.32
N VAL A 117 -1.70 -1.22 -2.29
CA VAL A 117 -1.54 -2.64 -2.62
C VAL A 117 -0.17 -3.10 -2.16
N ARG A 118 -0.10 -4.27 -1.53
CA ARG A 118 1.12 -4.96 -1.12
C ARG A 118 1.06 -6.40 -1.63
N LYS A 119 2.12 -6.85 -2.30
CA LYS A 119 2.26 -8.25 -2.67
C LYS A 119 2.98 -8.98 -1.53
N LEU A 120 2.35 -10.01 -1.01
CA LEU A 120 2.86 -10.82 0.10
C LEU A 120 2.83 -12.29 -0.32
N ASP A 121 3.81 -13.05 0.11
CA ASP A 121 3.81 -14.50 0.06
C ASP A 121 3.31 -15.04 1.40
N PHE A 122 2.17 -15.75 1.36
CA PHE A 122 1.49 -16.32 2.51
C PHE A 122 1.80 -17.81 2.61
N GLN A 123 2.49 -18.19 3.68
CA GLN A 123 2.80 -19.57 4.03
C GLN A 123 2.11 -19.93 5.35
N PRO A 124 1.93 -21.22 5.68
CA PRO A 124 1.21 -21.62 6.88
C PRO A 124 1.82 -21.08 8.19
N ASP A 125 3.14 -20.85 8.21
CA ASP A 125 3.93 -20.46 9.37
C ASP A 125 4.52 -19.05 9.29
N LYS A 126 4.40 -18.37 8.14
CA LYS A 126 4.96 -17.03 7.94
C LYS A 126 4.28 -16.26 6.80
N VAL A 127 4.38 -14.94 6.86
CA VAL A 127 4.06 -14.06 5.74
C VAL A 127 5.28 -13.19 5.45
N THR A 128 5.66 -13.08 4.19
CA THR A 128 6.81 -12.28 3.75
C THR A 128 6.43 -11.39 2.58
N PRO A 129 7.15 -10.28 2.32
CA PRO A 129 7.02 -9.57 1.05
C PRO A 129 7.24 -10.54 -0.13
N ALA A 130 6.36 -10.50 -1.13
CA ALA A 130 6.55 -11.29 -2.34
C ALA A 130 7.79 -10.79 -3.08
N ALA A 131 8.55 -11.72 -3.68
CA ALA A 131 9.74 -11.36 -4.45
C ALA A 131 9.34 -10.45 -5.62
N THR A 132 10.13 -9.40 -5.85
CA THR A 132 9.98 -8.61 -7.08
C THR A 132 10.55 -9.45 -8.21
N ARG A 133 9.70 -9.98 -9.09
CA ARG A 133 10.13 -10.55 -10.37
C ARG A 133 10.38 -9.45 -11.39
#